data_AF-A0AAP4QZ67-F1
#
_entry.id   AF-A0AAP4QZ67-F1
#
_cell.length_a   1.000
_cell.length_b   1.000
_cell.length_c   1.000
_cell.angle_alpha   90.00
_cell.angle_beta   90.00
_cell.angle_gamma   90.00
#
_symmetry.space_group_name_H-M   'P 1'
#
loop_
_entity.id
_entity.type
_entity.pdbx_description
1 polymer ?
#
loop_
_entity_poly.entity_id
_entity_poly.type
_entity_poly.pdbx_seq_one_letter_code
_entity_poly.pdbx_strand_id
1 'polypeptide(L)'
;MTDKFDGYTEALTALIREAIRCSPESWDKGQLTIQCDGHRIDYKLKNAGSEDKAVISKELAQLCEDYWGAFMKNGEPWIESEVEFLRVDGEWTFNANYKYPTQPAPAVQPRKPFWKFWH
;
A
#
# COMPACT_ATOMS: atom_id res chain seq x y z
N MET A 1 7.89 19.38 8.16
CA MET A 1 7.18 18.71 7.05
C MET A 1 7.82 17.37 6.68
N THR A 2 8.74 16.86 7.50
CA THR A 2 9.56 15.66 7.26
C THR A 2 9.01 14.42 7.99
N ASP A 3 8.38 14.61 9.16
CA ASP A 3 7.85 13.52 10.00
C ASP A 3 6.88 12.55 9.30
N LYS A 4 6.05 13.04 8.38
CA LYS A 4 5.06 12.19 7.71
C LYS A 4 5.75 11.16 6.81
N PHE A 5 6.72 11.61 6.01
CA PHE A 5 7.46 10.74 5.10
C PHE A 5 8.37 9.77 5.85
N ASP A 6 8.98 10.21 6.95
CA ASP A 6 9.87 9.38 7.76
C ASP A 6 9.12 8.19 8.39
N GLY A 7 7.93 8.43 8.97
CA GLY A 7 7.12 7.37 9.58
C GLY A 7 6.60 6.33 8.58
N TYR A 8 6.22 6.76 7.37
CA TYR A 8 5.84 5.82 6.29
C TYR A 8 7.01 4.98 5.82
N THR A 9 8.18 5.62 5.70
CA THR A 9 9.40 4.97 5.19
C THR A 9 9.89 3.92 6.18
N GLU A 10 9.82 4.19 7.49
CA GLU A 10 10.19 3.23 8.53
C GLU A 10 9.26 2.02 8.54
N ALA A 11 7.94 2.24 8.55
CA ALA A 11 6.95 1.16 8.51
C ALA A 11 7.06 0.33 7.21
N LEU A 12 7.25 0.99 6.07
CA LEU A 12 7.46 0.32 4.78
C LEU A 12 8.76 -0.49 4.76
N THR A 13 9.85 0.05 5.31
CA THR A 13 11.14 -0.64 5.35
C THR A 13 11.07 -1.88 6.25
N ALA A 14 10.42 -1.78 7.42
CA ALA A 14 10.20 -2.93 8.30
C ALA A 14 9.34 -4.00 7.62
N LEU A 15 8.24 -3.58 6.98
CA LEU A 15 7.36 -4.46 6.20
C LEU A 15 8.11 -5.22 5.10
N ILE A 16 8.92 -4.52 4.29
CA ILE A 16 9.68 -5.12 3.20
C ILE A 16 10.72 -6.09 3.72
N ARG A 17 11.44 -5.74 4.79
CA ARG A 17 12.45 -6.64 5.39
C ARG A 17 11.82 -7.94 5.84
N GLU A 18 10.67 -7.88 6.50
CA GLU A 18 9.98 -9.07 6.96
C GLU A 18 9.35 -9.84 5.78
N ALA A 19 8.86 -9.16 4.74
CA ALA A 19 8.38 -9.81 3.52
C ALA A 19 9.49 -10.59 2.80
N ILE A 20 10.69 -10.02 2.71
CA ILE A 20 11.88 -10.70 2.15
C ILE A 20 12.24 -11.92 3.01
N ARG A 21 12.20 -11.79 4.34
CA ARG A 21 12.48 -12.90 5.27
C ARG A 21 11.44 -14.03 5.20
N CYS A 22 10.19 -13.69 4.95
CA CYS A 22 9.11 -14.66 4.72
C CYS A 22 9.20 -15.32 3.33
N SER A 23 9.97 -14.72 2.42
CA SER A 23 10.18 -15.25 1.07
C SER A 23 11.21 -16.37 1.08
N PRO A 24 11.02 -17.42 0.27
CA PRO A 24 12.04 -18.46 0.07
C PRO A 24 13.34 -17.87 -0.49
N GLU A 25 14.47 -18.51 -0.20
CA GLU A 25 15.78 -18.07 -0.73
C GLU A 25 15.86 -18.11 -2.26
N SER A 26 15.00 -18.90 -2.91
CA SER A 26 14.87 -18.94 -4.37
C SER A 26 14.25 -17.69 -4.96
N TRP A 27 13.65 -16.81 -4.15
CA TRP A 27 13.02 -15.59 -4.63
C TRP A 27 14.05 -14.47 -4.76
N ASP A 28 14.25 -14.05 -6.00
CA ASP A 28 14.91 -12.79 -6.38
C ASP A 28 13.91 -11.64 -6.51
N LYS A 29 12.62 -11.94 -6.51
CA LYS A 29 11.52 -10.96 -6.56
C LYS A 29 10.29 -11.47 -5.85
N GLY A 30 9.43 -10.54 -5.45
CA GLY A 30 8.12 -10.86 -4.92
C GLY A 30 7.20 -9.66 -4.92
N GLN A 31 5.91 -9.95 -4.77
CA GLN A 31 4.86 -8.96 -4.66
C GLN A 31 4.07 -9.24 -3.38
N LEU A 32 4.06 -8.25 -2.49
CA LEU A 32 3.18 -8.18 -1.34
C LEU A 32 1.98 -7.31 -1.71
N THR A 33 0.80 -7.91 -1.72
CA THR A 33 -0.47 -7.19 -1.89
C THR A 33 -1.18 -7.14 -0.56
N ILE A 34 -1.53 -5.94 -0.11
CA ILE A 34 -2.32 -5.69 1.10
C ILE A 34 -3.62 -5.02 0.67
N GLN A 35 -4.75 -5.63 0.98
CA GLN A 35 -6.08 -5.12 0.70
C GLN A 35 -6.77 -4.79 2.02
N CYS A 36 -7.41 -3.63 2.10
CA CYS A 36 -8.19 -3.22 3.25
C CYS A 36 -9.56 -2.71 2.78
N ASP A 37 -10.62 -3.36 3.22
CA ASP A 37 -12.01 -2.97 2.94
C ASP A 37 -12.58 -1.99 4.00
N GLY A 38 -11.74 -1.52 4.92
CA GLY A 38 -12.11 -0.65 6.04
C GLY A 38 -12.48 -1.41 7.32
N HIS A 39 -12.63 -2.73 7.26
CA HIS A 39 -12.94 -3.59 8.41
C HIS A 39 -11.94 -4.72 8.60
N ARG A 40 -11.40 -5.24 7.50
CA ARG A 40 -10.49 -6.36 7.46
C ARG A 40 -9.31 -6.04 6.54
N ILE A 41 -8.13 -6.45 6.99
CA ILE A 41 -6.91 -6.41 6.18
C ILE A 41 -6.63 -7.84 5.72
N ASP A 42 -6.58 -8.02 4.41
CA ASP A 42 -6.11 -9.25 3.77
C ASP A 42 -4.76 -8.97 3.11
N TYR A 43 -3.82 -9.90 3.24
CA TYR A 43 -2.47 -9.76 2.70
C TYR A 43 -2.07 -11.03 1.94
N LYS A 44 -1.29 -10.86 0.87
CA LYS A 44 -0.81 -11.94 0.01
C LYS A 44 0.61 -11.66 -0.43
N LEU A 45 1.52 -12.59 -0.16
CA LEU A 45 2.89 -12.57 -0.66
C LEU A 45 3.05 -13.64 -1.73
N LYS A 46 3.38 -13.23 -2.95
CA LYS A 46 3.49 -14.12 -4.11
C LYS A 46 4.69 -13.76 -4.97
N ASN A 47 5.23 -14.75 -5.68
CA ASN A 47 6.15 -14.55 -6.78
C ASN A 47 5.56 -15.27 -8.00
N ALA A 48 5.16 -14.51 -9.02
CA ALA A 48 4.56 -15.09 -10.22
C ALA A 48 5.54 -15.98 -11.02
N GLY A 49 6.85 -15.87 -10.77
CA GLY A 49 7.90 -16.65 -11.42
C GLY A 49 8.39 -17.86 -10.63
N SER A 50 7.80 -18.17 -9.46
CA SER A 50 8.23 -19.30 -8.62
C SER A 50 7.02 -20.11 -8.14
N GLU A 51 7.19 -21.43 -8.06
CA GLU A 51 6.22 -22.33 -7.44
C GLU A 51 6.37 -22.40 -5.91
N ASP A 52 7.52 -21.94 -5.40
CA ASP A 52 7.79 -21.89 -3.97
C ASP A 52 6.87 -20.88 -3.30
N LYS A 53 6.37 -21.24 -2.12
CA LYS A 53 5.42 -20.42 -1.36
C LYS A 53 6.13 -19.70 -0.23
N ALA A 54 5.87 -18.40 -0.12
CA ALA A 54 6.27 -17.65 1.06
C ALA A 54 5.52 -18.13 2.31
N VAL A 55 6.21 -18.12 3.44
CA VAL A 55 5.63 -18.46 4.75
C VAL A 55 5.37 -17.16 5.48
N ILE A 56 4.11 -16.74 5.49
CA ILE A 56 3.73 -15.49 6.17
C ILE A 56 3.88 -15.65 7.68
N SER A 57 4.74 -14.83 8.28
CA SER A 57 4.88 -14.74 9.72
C SER A 57 3.74 -13.92 10.34
N LYS A 58 3.50 -14.09 11.64
CA LYS A 58 2.59 -13.22 12.40
C LYS A 58 3.10 -11.78 12.46
N GLU A 59 4.42 -11.60 12.43
CA GLU A 59 5.08 -10.30 12.42
C GLU A 59 4.75 -9.54 11.14
N LEU A 60 4.80 -10.21 9.97
CA LEU A 60 4.40 -9.60 8.70
C LEU A 60 2.93 -9.15 8.72
N ALA A 61 2.04 -9.95 9.31
CA ALA A 61 0.63 -9.59 9.45
C ALA A 61 0.45 -8.31 10.29
N GLN A 62 1.14 -8.21 11.43
CA GLN A 62 1.08 -7.01 12.28
C GLN A 62 1.67 -5.78 11.56
N LEU A 63 2.78 -5.94 10.85
CA LEU A 63 3.40 -4.86 10.08
C LEU A 63 2.49 -4.34 8.98
N CYS A 64 1.68 -5.20 8.33
CA CYS A 64 0.66 -4.77 7.38
C CYS A 64 -0.40 -3.85 8.03
N GLU A 65 -0.83 -4.18 9.25
CA GLU A 65 -1.80 -3.37 10.01
C GLU A 65 -1.20 -2.04 10.46
N ASP A 66 0.03 -2.05 10.98
CA ASP A 66 0.74 -0.85 11.44
C ASP A 66 1.00 0.09 10.26
N TYR A 67 1.39 -0.47 9.12
CA TYR A 67 1.60 0.26 7.88
C TYR A 67 0.31 0.94 7.41
N TRP A 68 -0.80 0.22 7.32
CA TRP A 68 -2.10 0.82 6.98
C TRP A 68 -2.56 1.86 8.00
N GLY A 69 -2.36 1.60 9.29
CA GLY A 69 -2.69 2.51 10.38
C GLY A 69 -1.92 3.83 10.31
N ALA A 70 -0.68 3.83 9.81
CA ALA A 70 0.09 5.04 9.57
C ALA A 70 -0.57 5.96 8.53
N PHE A 71 -1.11 5.40 7.45
CA PHE A 71 -1.84 6.14 6.41
C PHE A 71 -3.19 6.65 6.92
N MET A 72 -3.91 5.82 7.69
CA MET A 72 -5.17 6.23 8.33
C MET A 72 -4.97 7.46 9.23
N LYS A 73 -3.95 7.46 10.09
CA LYS A 73 -3.66 8.59 11.00
C LYS A 73 -3.41 9.91 10.28
N ASN A 74 -2.96 9.84 9.02
CA ASN A 74 -2.68 11.01 8.20
C ASN A 74 -3.85 11.40 7.28
N GLY A 75 -4.96 10.66 7.30
CA GLY A 75 -6.17 10.96 6.54
C GLY A 75 -6.17 10.48 5.09
N GLU A 76 -5.22 9.62 4.71
CA GLU A 76 -5.08 9.11 3.35
C GLU A 76 -5.16 7.56 3.32
N PRO A 77 -6.27 6.96 3.77
CA PRO A 77 -6.40 5.50 3.76
C PRO A 77 -6.48 4.99 2.32
N TRP A 78 -5.56 4.11 1.94
CA TRP A 78 -5.67 3.32 0.73
C TRP A 78 -6.55 2.08 0.96
N ILE A 79 -7.16 1.59 -0.11
CA ILE A 79 -7.92 0.33 -0.14
C ILE A 79 -7.06 -0.86 -0.57
N GLU A 80 -5.97 -0.58 -1.29
CA GLU A 80 -4.99 -1.59 -1.66
C GLU A 80 -3.59 -0.98 -1.75
N SER A 81 -2.61 -1.72 -1.26
CA SER A 81 -1.18 -1.42 -1.42
C SER A 81 -0.51 -2.63 -2.06
N GLU A 82 0.16 -2.39 -3.18
CA GLU A 82 0.97 -3.39 -3.89
C GLU A 82 2.44 -2.99 -3.74
N VAL A 83 3.20 -3.76 -2.96
CA VAL A 83 4.64 -3.58 -2.77
C VAL A 83 5.38 -4.67 -3.54
N GLU A 84 6.06 -4.26 -4.59
CA GLU A 84 6.94 -5.11 -5.37
C GLU A 84 8.37 -4.94 -4.87
N PHE A 85 9.10 -6.04 -4.70
CA PHE A 85 10.51 -6.02 -4.36
C PHE A 85 11.28 -6.93 -5.33
N LEU A 86 12.45 -6.46 -5.73
CA LEU A 86 13.31 -7.11 -6.73
C LEU A 86 14.77 -6.93 -6.32
N ARG A 87 15.53 -8.03 -6.39
CA ARG A 87 16.96 -8.03 -6.19
C ARG A 87 17.67 -7.78 -7.51
N VAL A 88 18.41 -6.67 -7.60
CA VAL A 88 19.22 -6.30 -8.77
C VAL A 88 20.64 -6.09 -8.30
N ASP A 89 21.61 -6.75 -8.92
CA ASP A 89 23.04 -6.64 -8.59
C ASP A 89 23.39 -6.86 -7.09
N GLY A 90 22.58 -7.69 -6.41
CA GLY A 90 22.75 -8.00 -4.99
C GLY A 90 22.04 -7.05 -4.03
N GLU A 91 21.51 -5.92 -4.52
CA GLU A 91 20.75 -4.95 -3.76
C GLU A 91 19.24 -5.16 -3.93
N TRP A 92 18.47 -4.94 -2.87
CA TRP A 92 17.01 -4.99 -2.92
C TRP A 92 16.45 -3.62 -3.28
N THR A 93 15.75 -3.58 -4.40
CA THR A 93 14.93 -2.45 -4.83
C THR A 93 13.46 -2.77 -4.56
N PHE A 94 12.67 -1.73 -4.32
CA PHE A 94 11.25 -1.90 -4.08
C PHE A 94 10.44 -0.74 -4.67
N ASN A 95 9.19 -1.05 -4.99
CA ASN A 95 8.21 -0.09 -5.48
C ASN A 95 6.88 -0.32 -4.75
N ALA A 96 6.31 0.73 -4.17
CA ALA A 96 5.03 0.67 -3.49
C ALA A 96 3.99 1.47 -4.28
N ASN A 97 2.96 0.78 -4.72
CA ASN A 97 1.81 1.35 -5.42
C ASN A 97 0.60 1.33 -4.50
N TYR A 98 -0.25 2.35 -4.61
CA TYR A 98 -1.41 2.51 -3.74
C TYR A 98 -2.65 2.75 -4.59
N LYS A 99 -3.73 2.03 -4.29
CA LYS A 99 -5.07 2.33 -4.80
C LYS A 99 -5.86 2.98 -3.68
N TYR A 100 -6.35 4.17 -3.96
CA TYR A 100 -7.20 4.93 -3.05
C TYR A 100 -8.67 4.71 -3.41
N PRO A 101 -9.58 4.80 -2.43
CA PRO A 101 -11.00 4.78 -2.74
C PRO A 101 -11.29 5.91 -3.72
N THR A 102 -12.00 5.59 -4.80
CA THR A 102 -12.45 6.61 -5.74
C THR A 102 -13.40 7.52 -4.96
N GLN A 103 -12.95 8.72 -4.59
CA GLN A 103 -13.88 9.74 -4.10
C GLN A 103 -14.95 9.87 -5.19
N PRO A 104 -16.25 9.79 -4.86
CA PRO A 104 -17.25 10.28 -5.81
C PRO A 104 -16.81 11.70 -6.13
N ALA A 105 -16.56 11.98 -7.42
CA ALA A 105 -16.23 13.32 -7.87
C ALA A 105 -17.21 14.27 -7.18
N PRO A 106 -16.74 15.35 -6.51
CA PRO A 106 -17.63 16.23 -5.79
C PRO A 106 -18.76 16.58 -6.74
N ALA A 107 -20.00 16.24 -6.36
CA ALA A 107 -21.16 16.50 -7.18
C ALA A 107 -21.06 17.97 -7.58
N VAL A 108 -20.86 18.22 -8.88
CA VAL A 108 -20.82 19.56 -9.42
C VAL A 108 -22.18 20.13 -9.07
N GLN A 109 -22.26 20.89 -7.98
CA GLN A 109 -23.46 21.63 -7.65
C GLN A 109 -23.75 22.45 -8.91
N PRO A 110 -24.93 22.32 -9.54
CA PRO A 110 -25.23 23.13 -10.70
C PRO A 110 -25.09 24.57 -10.24
N ARG A 111 -24.03 25.25 -10.71
CA ARG A 111 -23.83 26.68 -10.48
C ARG A 111 -25.10 27.33 -11.00
N LYS A 112 -25.89 27.90 -10.09
CA LYS A 112 -27.05 28.71 -10.47
C LYS A 112 -26.60 29.65 -11.59
N PRO A 113 -27.27 29.66 -12.74
CA PRO A 113 -26.83 30.49 -13.87
C PRO A 113 -26.81 31.95 -13.39
N PHE A 114 -25.65 32.59 -13.47
CA PHE A 114 -25.47 33.99 -13.10
C PHE A 114 -26.03 34.96 -14.17
N TRP A 115 -27.03 34.54 -14.94
CA TRP A 115 -27.63 35.39 -15.97
C TRP A 115 -28.60 36.36 -15.31
N LYS A 116 -28.03 37.53 -15.02
CA LYS A 116 -28.64 38.85 -14.85
C LYS A 116 -29.94 39.07 -15.68
N PHE A 117 -30.95 39.64 -15.02
CA PHE A 117 -31.84 40.76 -15.44
C PHE A 117 -32.67 40.68 -16.76
N TRP A 118 -34.02 40.68 -16.63
CA TRP A 118 -34.99 41.69 -17.13
C TRP A 118 -36.45 41.20 -17.05
N HIS A 119 -37.29 41.86 -16.25
CA HIS A 119 -38.52 42.53 -16.72
C HIS A 119 -39.09 43.49 -15.67
#